data_AF-A0A416R0U7-F1
#
_entry.id   AF-A0A416R0U7-F1
#
_cell.length_a   1.000
_cell.length_b   1.000
_cell.length_c   1.000
_cell.angle_alpha   90.00
_cell.angle_beta   90.00
_cell.angle_gamma   90.00
#
_symmetry.space_group_name_H-M   'P 1'
#
loop_
_entity.id
_entity.type
_entity.pdbx_description
1 polymer ?
#
loop_
_entity_poly.entity_id
_entity_poly.type
_entity_poly.pdbx_seq_one_letter_code
_entity_poly.pdbx_strand_id
1 'polypeptide(L)'
;MKSHLFCIALTAALLLTAGCQNQNSGSAQSSQDAQSQKDEVIAQVGDQNIMYSQLAEHMVTLEAMYSGLSDQFTTQELQEKLHTAAMESLENLITQQILYCKIDEYGITLTPEEETEAQKAWEETLESTRSSVESTYPELEGEDLEAMVQTAIETAGLKEEEVVSNARQTALVNKLKEQVIAQAERPTQQEIEDAYEQLLSEQQEEFSNDSMAFEASMLAGKPVVFVPESYRVIQELYLQFDSEVTQLLREMKSYDTDESDSYEEILELEYEKLQQGDVAQAQKRLANGEDFAQLMEENKPGSGSTYNYVGEGTTRLSENYYQAAMSIPELGQVTSQPVKMDYGYALLYWADTLAPGVRPLEDVQEALESQLYEAEQNELWKETQARWREETEVVIFEDRLGY
;
A
#
# COMPACT_ATOMS: atom_id res chain seq x y z
N MET A 1 -40.93 35.86 13.74
CA MET A 1 -42.07 35.24 14.43
C MET A 1 -41.78 33.75 14.47
N LYS A 2 -41.41 33.22 15.65
CA LYS A 2 -41.19 31.79 16.00
C LYS A 2 -40.04 31.11 15.24
N SER A 3 -38.84 30.96 15.83
CA SER A 3 -38.47 30.02 16.91
C SER A 3 -38.75 28.56 16.52
N HIS A 4 -37.68 27.85 16.17
CA HIS A 4 -37.38 26.41 16.40
C HIS A 4 -35.91 26.26 15.93
N LEU A 5 -34.88 26.45 16.76
CA LEU A 5 -34.38 25.48 17.76
C LEU A 5 -34.71 24.03 17.35
N PHE A 6 -33.88 23.46 16.49
CA PHE A 6 -33.67 22.03 16.43
C PHE A 6 -32.23 21.77 16.90
N CYS A 7 -32.11 21.41 18.18
CA CYS A 7 -30.95 20.68 18.66
C CYS A 7 -30.96 19.33 17.93
N ILE A 8 -30.13 19.17 16.91
CA ILE A 8 -29.79 17.85 16.42
C ILE A 8 -28.64 17.37 17.30
N ALA A 9 -28.97 16.39 18.15
CA ALA A 9 -28.00 15.68 18.94
C ALA A 9 -27.00 15.02 17.98
N LEU A 10 -25.75 15.51 18.00
CA LEU A 10 -24.63 14.90 17.32
C LEU A 10 -24.43 13.50 17.91
N THR A 11 -24.89 12.49 17.19
CA THR A 11 -24.46 11.11 17.35
C THR A 11 -23.76 10.74 16.05
N ALA A 12 -22.59 11.34 15.84
CA ALA A 12 -21.64 10.87 14.86
C ALA A 12 -21.02 9.60 15.43
N ALA A 13 -21.60 8.46 15.09
CA ALA A 13 -20.94 7.17 15.17
C ALA A 13 -19.89 7.11 14.04
N LEU A 14 -18.80 7.87 14.19
CA LEU A 14 -17.54 7.51 13.54
C LEU A 14 -16.87 6.47 14.42
N LEU A 15 -16.76 5.26 13.89
CA LEU A 15 -15.95 4.18 14.43
C LEU A 15 -14.47 4.59 14.38
N LEU A 16 -14.06 5.37 15.36
CA LEU A 16 -12.72 5.36 15.93
C LEU A 16 -12.90 5.05 17.41
N THR A 17 -12.98 3.76 17.72
CA THR A 17 -12.86 3.24 19.09
C THR A 17 -11.41 2.74 19.21
N ALA A 18 -10.57 3.25 20.09
CA ALA A 18 -10.81 3.32 21.53
C ALA A 18 -10.39 4.66 22.16
N GLY A 19 -11.38 5.37 22.69
CA GLY A 19 -11.19 6.54 23.54
C GLY A 19 -12.52 6.89 24.23
N CYS A 20 -13.01 6.03 25.12
CA CYS A 20 -14.23 6.34 25.89
C CYS A 20 -13.89 6.79 27.31
N GLN A 21 -14.16 8.06 27.61
CA GLN A 21 -14.40 8.54 28.97
C GLN A 21 -15.78 8.06 29.44
N ASN A 22 -15.87 7.51 30.65
CA ASN A 22 -17.12 7.07 31.27
C ASN A 22 -17.29 7.68 32.66
N GLN A 23 -18.46 8.27 32.94
CA GLN A 23 -18.96 8.54 34.28
C GLN A 23 -20.27 7.74 34.48
N ASN A 24 -20.23 6.64 35.24
CA ASN A 24 -20.64 6.60 36.65
C ASN A 24 -20.91 5.15 37.14
N SER A 25 -20.36 4.87 38.32
CA SER A 25 -20.80 3.89 39.33
C SER A 25 -20.86 2.39 39.01
N GLY A 26 -19.87 1.64 39.54
CA GLY A 26 -20.17 0.40 40.27
C GLY A 26 -19.41 -0.89 39.89
N SER A 27 -18.08 -0.93 40.04
CA SER A 27 -17.36 -2.00 40.76
C SER A 27 -15.85 -1.76 40.63
N ALA A 28 -15.20 -1.71 41.79
CA ALA A 28 -13.86 -1.21 41.97
C ALA A 28 -12.80 -2.32 41.87
N GLN A 29 -11.58 -1.86 41.53
CA GLN A 29 -10.25 -2.45 41.79
C GLN A 29 -9.58 -3.20 40.63
N SER A 30 -9.11 -2.44 39.64
CA SER A 30 -7.79 -2.65 38.98
C SER A 30 -7.36 -1.52 38.04
N SER A 31 -7.80 -0.27 38.25
CA SER A 31 -7.53 0.86 37.34
C SER A 31 -7.06 2.12 38.07
N GLN A 32 -6.22 1.95 39.10
CA GLN A 32 -5.72 3.05 39.94
C GLN A 32 -4.21 3.32 39.86
N ASP A 33 -3.48 2.70 38.93
CA ASP A 33 -2.05 2.97 38.71
C ASP A 33 -1.74 3.60 37.33
N ALA A 34 -2.72 4.18 36.64
CA ALA A 34 -2.44 5.20 35.61
C ALA A 34 -2.15 6.55 36.31
N GLN A 35 -1.10 6.59 37.14
CA GLN A 35 -0.50 7.87 37.52
C GLN A 35 -0.03 8.53 36.24
N SER A 36 -0.27 9.83 36.09
CA SER A 36 0.38 10.67 35.08
C SER A 36 1.89 10.41 35.15
N GLN A 37 2.39 9.52 34.28
CA GLN A 37 3.80 9.27 34.12
C GLN A 37 4.39 10.62 33.77
N LYS A 38 5.30 11.13 34.60
CA LYS A 38 6.00 12.36 34.27
C LYS A 38 6.64 12.15 32.92
N ASP A 39 6.62 13.19 32.09
CA ASP A 39 7.34 13.18 30.83
C ASP A 39 8.84 13.14 31.12
N GLU A 40 9.35 11.93 31.28
CA GLU A 40 10.72 11.62 31.69
C GLU A 40 11.54 11.20 30.47
N VAL A 41 12.85 11.40 30.57
CA VAL A 41 13.79 10.92 29.56
C VAL A 41 13.86 9.40 29.64
N ILE A 42 13.45 8.69 28.59
CA ILE A 42 13.48 7.21 28.51
C ILE A 42 14.70 6.67 27.76
N ALA A 43 15.30 7.50 26.91
CA ALA A 43 16.62 7.23 26.35
C ALA A 43 17.37 8.53 26.05
N GLN A 44 18.68 8.43 25.94
CA GLN A 44 19.56 9.51 25.51
C GLN A 44 20.42 9.01 24.35
N VAL A 45 20.47 9.77 23.26
CA VAL A 45 21.23 9.50 22.04
C VAL A 45 22.22 10.66 21.85
N GLY A 46 23.47 10.46 22.24
CA GLY A 46 24.45 11.54 22.37
C GLY A 46 23.96 12.63 23.32
N ASP A 47 23.79 13.85 22.81
CA ASP A 47 23.26 14.99 23.57
C ASP A 47 21.73 15.15 23.49
N GLN A 48 21.05 14.30 22.71
CA GLN A 48 19.60 14.38 22.50
C GLN A 48 18.85 13.43 23.43
N ASN A 49 17.73 13.90 24.00
CA ASN A 49 16.89 13.12 24.89
C ASN A 49 15.64 12.65 24.16
N ILE A 50 15.29 11.38 24.36
CA ILE A 50 14.01 10.80 23.96
C ILE A 50 13.10 10.77 25.19
N MET A 51 11.95 11.39 25.07
CA MET A 51 10.98 11.61 26.15
C MET A 51 9.87 10.56 26.12
N TYR A 52 9.32 10.20 27.27
CA TYR A 52 8.21 9.23 27.34
C TYR A 52 7.00 9.67 26.51
N SER A 53 6.71 10.98 26.44
CA SER A 53 5.64 11.54 25.61
C SER A 53 5.73 11.14 24.13
N GLN A 54 6.92 10.89 23.59
CA GLN A 54 7.12 10.46 22.20
C GLN A 54 6.73 8.98 21.98
N LEU A 55 6.64 8.20 23.06
CA LEU A 55 6.26 6.78 23.04
C LEU A 55 4.82 6.56 23.53
N ALA A 56 4.29 7.49 24.33
CA ALA A 56 3.04 7.32 25.07
C ALA A 56 1.83 6.96 24.21
N GLU A 57 1.64 7.61 23.06
CA GLU A 57 0.50 7.32 22.18
C GLU A 57 0.57 5.91 21.59
N HIS A 58 1.77 5.46 21.21
CA HIS A 58 1.99 4.11 20.74
C HIS A 58 1.72 3.09 21.87
N MET A 59 2.13 3.39 23.10
CA MET A 59 1.86 2.51 24.24
C MET A 59 0.38 2.36 24.54
N VAL A 60 -0.40 3.44 24.50
CA VAL A 60 -1.87 3.38 24.68
C VAL A 60 -2.49 2.44 23.64
N THR A 61 -2.02 2.52 22.40
CA THR A 61 -2.51 1.65 21.31
C THR A 61 -2.13 0.19 21.53
N LEU A 62 -0.88 -0.08 21.93
CA LEU A 62 -0.41 -1.42 22.25
C LEU A 62 -1.19 -2.03 23.43
N GLU A 63 -1.41 -1.26 24.50
CA GLU A 63 -2.19 -1.69 25.66
C GLU A 63 -3.63 -2.04 25.28
N ALA A 64 -4.29 -1.23 24.46
CA ALA A 64 -5.65 -1.49 23.99
C ALA A 64 -5.72 -2.79 23.18
N MET A 65 -4.76 -3.00 22.27
CA MET A 65 -4.65 -4.22 21.47
C MET A 65 -4.47 -5.46 22.35
N TYR A 66 -3.53 -5.41 23.30
CA TYR A 66 -3.22 -6.53 24.18
C TYR A 66 -4.31 -6.81 25.22
N SER A 67 -5.01 -5.78 25.70
CA SER A 67 -6.19 -5.92 26.57
C SER A 67 -7.30 -6.73 25.89
N GLY A 68 -7.52 -6.52 24.59
CA GLY A 68 -8.46 -7.31 23.79
C GLY A 68 -8.08 -8.79 23.61
N LEU A 69 -6.83 -9.16 23.89
CA LEU A 69 -6.30 -10.52 23.81
C LEU A 69 -6.04 -11.14 25.19
N SER A 70 -6.46 -10.47 26.26
CA SER A 70 -6.15 -10.87 27.64
C SER A 70 -6.67 -12.27 28.03
N ASP A 71 -7.73 -12.77 27.41
CA ASP A 71 -8.23 -14.14 27.63
C ASP A 71 -7.34 -15.24 27.02
N GLN A 72 -6.39 -14.88 26.14
CA GLN A 72 -5.50 -15.81 25.43
C GLN A 72 -4.14 -15.99 26.13
N PHE A 73 -3.78 -15.10 27.05
CA PHE A 73 -2.47 -15.05 27.68
C PHE A 73 -2.59 -14.99 29.20
N THR A 74 -1.60 -15.54 29.90
CA THR A 74 -1.44 -15.25 31.32
C THR A 74 -1.02 -13.79 31.51
N THR A 75 -1.26 -13.23 32.69
CA THR A 75 -0.81 -11.87 33.03
C THR A 75 0.69 -11.67 32.82
N GLN A 76 1.50 -12.70 33.10
CA GLN A 76 2.95 -12.64 32.93
C GLN A 76 3.35 -12.59 31.45
N GLU A 77 2.76 -13.44 30.61
CA GLU A 77 3.02 -13.43 29.16
C GLU A 77 2.57 -12.12 28.50
N LEU A 78 1.46 -11.55 28.98
CA LEU A 78 0.97 -10.26 28.49
C LEU A 78 1.94 -9.13 28.83
N GLN A 79 2.45 -9.10 30.06
CA GLN A 79 3.42 -8.11 30.50
C GLN A 79 4.73 -8.23 29.72
N GLU A 80 5.23 -9.45 29.51
CA GLU A 80 6.45 -9.69 28.71
C GLU A 80 6.27 -9.21 27.26
N LYS A 81 5.11 -9.49 26.64
CA LYS A 81 4.80 -9.00 25.28
C LYS A 81 4.72 -7.48 25.19
N LEU A 82 4.08 -6.83 26.17
CA LEU A 82 4.01 -5.36 26.24
C LEU A 82 5.40 -4.76 26.42
N HIS A 83 6.23 -5.33 27.29
CA HIS A 83 7.59 -4.90 27.49
C HIS A 83 8.43 -5.03 26.21
N THR A 84 8.37 -6.17 25.52
CA THR A 84 9.06 -6.37 24.23
C THR A 84 8.61 -5.33 23.19
N ALA A 85 7.30 -5.11 23.06
CA ALA A 85 6.77 -4.12 22.11
C ALA A 85 7.16 -2.67 22.46
N ALA A 86 7.21 -2.34 23.76
CA ALA A 86 7.69 -1.05 24.24
C ALA A 86 9.17 -0.83 23.90
N MET A 87 10.00 -1.86 24.11
CA MET A 87 11.43 -1.84 23.78
C MET A 87 11.68 -1.72 22.28
N GLU A 88 10.94 -2.45 21.45
CA GLU A 88 11.01 -2.33 19.99
C GLU A 88 10.61 -0.92 19.53
N SER A 89 9.56 -0.35 20.13
CA SER A 89 9.12 1.02 19.83
C SER A 89 10.14 2.07 20.25
N LEU A 90 10.78 1.90 21.42
CA LEU A 90 11.88 2.75 21.86
C LEU A 90 13.10 2.63 20.93
N GLU A 91 13.45 1.43 20.49
CA GLU A 91 14.58 1.22 19.57
C GLU A 91 14.34 1.87 18.20
N ASN A 92 13.09 1.91 17.73
CA ASN A 92 12.71 2.69 16.54
C ASN A 92 12.93 4.19 16.74
N LEU A 93 12.54 4.75 17.89
CA LEU A 93 12.78 6.16 18.23
C LEU A 93 14.28 6.47 18.34
N ILE A 94 15.06 5.57 18.94
CA ILE A 94 16.52 5.68 19.04
C ILE A 94 17.14 5.69 17.64
N THR A 95 16.74 4.75 16.78
CA THR A 95 17.23 4.66 15.40
C THR A 95 16.91 5.93 14.62
N GLN A 96 15.68 6.42 14.71
CA GLN A 96 15.26 7.68 14.08
C GLN A 96 16.08 8.87 14.58
N GLN A 97 16.31 8.97 15.89
CA GLN A 97 17.09 10.05 16.48
C GLN A 97 18.56 10.00 16.03
N ILE A 98 19.14 8.81 15.87
CA ILE A 98 20.49 8.64 15.30
C ILE A 98 20.54 9.15 13.87
N LEU A 99 19.53 8.87 13.04
CA LEU A 99 19.46 9.39 11.67
C LEU A 99 19.45 10.92 11.65
N TYR A 100 18.70 11.56 12.55
CA TYR A 100 18.70 13.03 12.69
C TYR A 100 20.07 13.57 13.11
N CYS A 101 20.73 12.92 14.07
CA CYS A 101 22.09 13.29 14.43
C CYS A 101 23.06 13.17 13.23
N LYS A 102 22.89 12.15 12.37
CA LYS A 102 23.72 11.98 11.16
C LYS A 102 23.41 12.99 10.07
N ILE A 103 22.14 13.37 9.90
CA ILE A 103 21.73 14.48 9.02
C ILE A 103 22.45 15.77 9.43
N ASP A 104 22.46 16.09 10.72
CA ASP A 104 23.14 17.28 11.26
C ASP A 104 24.66 17.17 11.10
N GLU A 105 25.25 16.01 11.40
CA GLU A 105 26.70 15.73 11.28
C GLU A 105 27.19 15.92 9.82
N TYR A 106 26.40 15.46 8.85
CA TYR A 106 26.73 15.56 7.42
C TYR A 106 26.30 16.89 6.79
N GLY A 107 25.59 17.74 7.53
CA GLY A 107 25.12 19.04 7.05
C GLY A 107 24.10 18.92 5.91
N ILE A 108 23.25 17.89 5.96
CA ILE A 108 22.21 17.67 4.95
C ILE A 108 21.07 18.66 5.18
N THR A 109 20.69 19.41 4.15
CA THR A 109 19.63 20.40 4.21
C THR A 109 18.68 20.27 3.02
N LEU A 110 17.46 20.77 3.18
CA LEU A 110 16.49 20.87 2.09
C LEU A 110 16.78 22.08 1.20
N THR A 111 16.52 21.95 -0.11
CA THR A 111 16.50 23.08 -1.04
C THR A 111 15.19 23.86 -0.93
N PRO A 112 15.10 25.09 -1.46
CA PRO A 112 13.85 25.86 -1.45
C PRO A 112 12.66 25.12 -2.11
N GLU A 113 12.94 24.35 -3.16
CA GLU A 113 11.93 23.52 -3.84
C GLU A 113 11.45 22.39 -2.94
N GLU A 114 12.35 21.69 -2.25
CA GLU A 114 12.01 20.62 -1.30
C GLU A 114 11.28 21.16 -0.06
N GLU A 115 11.62 22.36 0.41
CA GLU A 115 10.88 23.05 1.48
C GLU A 115 9.45 23.41 1.04
N THR A 116 9.28 23.82 -0.22
CA THR A 116 7.96 24.07 -0.79
C THR A 116 7.16 22.78 -0.92
N GLU A 117 7.80 21.68 -1.32
CA GLU A 117 7.17 20.37 -1.40
C GLU A 117 6.71 19.87 -0.02
N ALA A 118 7.55 20.02 1.00
CA ALA A 118 7.18 19.66 2.36
C ALA A 118 6.00 20.48 2.90
N GLN A 119 5.85 21.74 2.46
CA GLN A 119 4.71 22.58 2.83
C GLN A 119 3.39 22.08 2.21
N LYS A 120 3.43 21.47 1.03
CA LYS A 120 2.23 20.90 0.38
C LYS A 120 1.63 19.74 1.15
N ALA A 121 2.41 19.06 2.00
CA ALA A 121 1.90 17.97 2.83
C ALA A 121 0.69 18.38 3.68
N TRP A 122 0.62 19.64 4.12
CA TRP A 122 -0.54 20.15 4.83
C TRP A 122 -1.77 20.32 3.92
N GLU A 123 -1.57 20.83 2.71
CA GLU A 123 -2.63 20.98 1.70
C GLU A 123 -3.20 19.60 1.31
N GLU A 124 -2.33 18.61 1.12
CA GLU A 124 -2.71 17.22 0.86
C GLU A 124 -3.45 16.58 2.04
N THR A 125 -3.05 16.90 3.28
CA THR A 125 -3.76 16.44 4.49
C THR A 125 -5.16 17.02 4.58
N LEU A 126 -5.32 18.31 4.27
CA LEU A 126 -6.62 18.98 4.21
C LEU A 126 -7.52 18.35 3.15
N GLU A 127 -6.98 18.11 1.96
CA GLU A 127 -7.73 17.51 0.86
C GLU A 127 -8.12 16.06 1.14
N SER A 128 -7.21 15.25 1.66
CA SER A 128 -7.52 13.88 2.08
C SER A 128 -8.60 13.85 3.15
N THR A 129 -8.57 14.80 4.10
CA THR A 129 -9.61 14.90 5.14
C THR A 129 -10.94 15.31 4.54
N ARG A 130 -10.94 16.29 3.61
CA ARG A 130 -12.13 16.70 2.86
C ARG A 130 -12.76 15.53 2.12
N SER A 131 -11.98 14.81 1.31
CA SER A 131 -12.50 13.66 0.55
C SER A 131 -13.09 12.59 1.48
N SER A 132 -12.48 12.36 2.65
CA SER A 132 -13.02 11.44 3.65
C SER A 132 -14.35 11.90 4.24
N VAL A 133 -14.51 13.21 4.49
CA VAL A 133 -15.76 13.79 5.00
C VAL A 133 -16.84 13.73 3.93
N GLU A 134 -16.54 14.13 2.69
CA GLU A 134 -17.48 14.07 1.56
C GLU A 134 -17.95 12.63 1.30
N SER A 135 -17.04 11.65 1.38
CA SER A 135 -17.39 10.24 1.25
C SER A 135 -18.33 9.75 2.35
N THR A 136 -18.25 10.32 3.56
CA THR A 136 -19.10 9.92 4.70
C THR A 136 -20.41 10.69 4.72
N TYR A 137 -20.39 11.94 4.27
CA TYR A 137 -21.49 12.89 4.32
C TYR A 137 -21.65 13.64 2.99
N PRO A 138 -22.13 12.96 1.92
CA PRO A 138 -22.15 13.49 0.56
C PRO A 138 -23.12 14.68 0.36
N GLU A 139 -24.03 14.92 1.31
CA GLU A 139 -24.96 16.05 1.25
C GLU A 139 -24.38 17.33 1.89
N LEU A 140 -23.21 17.27 2.54
CA LEU A 140 -22.55 18.45 3.08
C LEU A 140 -21.84 19.22 1.97
N GLU A 141 -22.12 20.51 1.85
CA GLU A 141 -21.49 21.39 0.86
C GLU A 141 -21.07 22.73 1.50
N GLY A 142 -20.16 23.43 0.83
CA GLY A 142 -19.77 24.80 1.19
C GLY A 142 -19.30 24.94 2.63
N GLU A 143 -19.81 25.94 3.35
CA GLU A 143 -19.37 26.26 4.71
C GLU A 143 -19.60 25.12 5.72
N ASP A 144 -20.65 24.31 5.54
CA ASP A 144 -20.96 23.20 6.45
C ASP A 144 -19.96 22.05 6.28
N LEU A 145 -19.52 21.78 5.04
CA LEU A 145 -18.45 20.84 4.75
C LEU A 145 -17.12 21.32 5.37
N GLU A 146 -16.73 22.57 5.14
CA GLU A 146 -15.51 23.15 5.70
C GLU A 146 -15.47 23.07 7.23
N ALA A 147 -16.59 23.36 7.88
CA ALA A 147 -16.70 23.27 9.34
C ALA A 147 -16.50 21.83 9.84
N MET A 148 -17.00 20.84 9.10
CA MET A 148 -16.81 19.43 9.43
C MET A 148 -15.36 18.98 9.21
N VAL A 149 -14.73 19.38 8.10
CA VAL A 149 -13.30 19.11 7.83
C VAL A 149 -12.43 19.69 8.94
N GLN A 150 -12.67 20.94 9.32
CA GLN A 150 -11.95 21.59 10.41
C GLN A 150 -12.15 20.85 11.74
N THR A 151 -13.38 20.43 12.05
CA THR A 151 -13.68 19.65 13.25
C THR A 151 -12.95 18.30 13.25
N ALA A 152 -12.88 17.64 12.09
CA ALA A 152 -12.18 16.36 11.94
C ALA A 152 -10.67 16.52 12.20
N ILE A 153 -10.04 17.56 11.65
CA ILE A 153 -8.62 17.89 11.89
C ILE A 153 -8.35 18.16 13.37
N GLU A 154 -9.18 19.00 14.00
CA GLU A 154 -9.05 19.33 15.41
C GLU A 154 -9.24 18.10 16.31
N THR A 155 -10.19 17.23 15.96
CA THR A 155 -10.46 15.99 16.69
C THR A 155 -9.33 14.98 16.52
N ALA A 156 -8.71 14.92 15.34
CA ALA A 156 -7.53 14.11 15.07
C ALA A 156 -6.26 14.69 15.70
N GLY A 157 -6.30 15.89 16.27
CA GLY A 157 -5.15 16.54 16.89
C GLY A 157 -4.07 17.02 15.90
N LEU A 158 -4.37 17.03 14.61
CA LEU A 158 -3.42 17.36 13.55
C LEU A 158 -3.11 18.86 13.57
N LYS A 159 -1.81 19.19 13.52
CA LYS A 159 -1.31 20.57 13.46
C LYS A 159 -0.43 20.75 12.23
N GLU A 160 -0.65 21.85 11.50
CA GLU A 160 0.11 22.19 10.30
C GLU A 160 1.63 22.13 10.53
N GLU A 161 2.13 22.76 11.59
CA GLU A 161 3.57 22.78 11.91
C GLU A 161 4.15 21.38 12.09
N GLU A 162 3.39 20.46 12.70
CA GLU A 162 3.81 19.09 12.94
C GLU A 162 3.79 18.27 11.65
N VAL A 163 2.74 18.39 10.84
CA VAL A 163 2.64 17.74 9.52
C VAL A 163 3.78 18.18 8.61
N VAL A 164 4.03 19.49 8.51
CA VAL A 164 5.13 20.04 7.70
C VAL A 164 6.48 19.62 8.25
N SER A 165 6.68 19.66 9.58
CA SER A 165 7.92 19.18 10.20
C SER A 165 8.20 17.70 9.89
N ASN A 166 7.18 16.85 9.94
CA ASN A 166 7.31 15.42 9.62
C ASN A 166 7.65 15.20 8.14
N ALA A 167 7.04 15.97 7.23
CA ALA A 167 7.36 15.93 5.80
C ALA A 167 8.82 16.35 5.56
N ARG A 168 9.30 17.41 6.22
CA ARG A 168 10.70 17.86 6.15
C ARG A 168 11.67 16.80 6.67
N GLN A 169 11.37 16.20 7.82
CA GLN A 169 12.18 15.12 8.39
C GLN A 169 12.26 13.92 7.44
N THR A 170 11.14 13.53 6.83
CA THR A 170 11.08 12.45 5.84
C THR A 170 11.96 12.75 4.63
N ALA A 171 11.88 13.97 4.09
CA ALA A 171 12.73 14.40 2.98
C ALA A 171 14.22 14.39 3.33
N LEU A 172 14.61 14.84 4.53
CA LEU A 172 16.00 14.80 4.99
C LEU A 172 16.52 13.37 5.15
N VAL A 173 15.72 12.46 5.72
CA VAL A 173 16.07 11.04 5.85
C VAL A 173 16.21 10.39 4.48
N ASN A 174 15.33 10.71 3.53
CA ASN A 174 15.44 10.22 2.15
C ASN A 174 16.73 10.69 1.49
N LYS A 175 17.12 11.96 1.66
CA LYS A 175 18.41 12.47 1.14
C LYS A 175 19.60 11.78 1.79
N LEU A 176 19.56 11.53 3.11
CA LEU A 176 20.59 10.75 3.80
C LEU A 176 20.68 9.34 3.22
N LYS A 177 19.54 8.66 3.05
CA LYS A 177 19.49 7.33 2.43
C LYS A 177 20.08 7.35 1.03
N GLU A 178 19.66 8.29 0.18
CA GLU A 178 20.17 8.48 -1.18
C GLU A 178 21.69 8.66 -1.20
N GLN A 179 22.24 9.49 -0.31
CA GLN A 179 23.69 9.69 -0.18
C GLN A 179 24.43 8.41 0.25
N VAL A 180 23.81 7.58 1.10
CA VAL A 180 24.39 6.28 1.49
C VAL A 180 24.33 5.29 0.33
N ILE A 181 23.15 5.06 -0.26
CA ILE A 181 22.97 4.04 -1.30
C ILE A 181 23.66 4.41 -2.62
N ALA A 182 23.98 5.68 -2.84
CA ALA A 182 24.82 6.11 -3.98
C ALA A 182 26.27 5.58 -3.89
N GLN A 183 26.69 5.06 -2.73
CA GLN A 183 28.00 4.43 -2.52
C GLN A 183 27.99 2.93 -2.80
N ALA A 184 26.82 2.33 -3.06
CA ALA A 184 26.70 0.92 -3.40
C ALA A 184 27.50 0.59 -4.68
N GLU A 185 28.22 -0.52 -4.65
CA GLU A 185 28.91 -1.02 -5.83
C GLU A 185 27.89 -1.68 -6.77
N ARG A 186 28.09 -1.50 -8.08
CA ARG A 186 27.30 -2.23 -9.07
C ARG A 186 27.74 -3.70 -9.08
N PRO A 187 26.81 -4.65 -9.27
CA PRO A 187 27.16 -6.05 -9.36
C PRO A 187 28.10 -6.27 -10.55
N THR A 188 29.11 -7.10 -10.32
CA THR A 188 30.03 -7.56 -11.35
C THR A 188 29.36 -8.56 -12.27
N GLN A 189 29.94 -8.75 -13.47
CA GLN A 189 29.45 -9.76 -14.42
C GLN A 189 29.42 -11.17 -13.81
N GLN A 190 30.38 -11.51 -12.94
CA GLN A 190 30.42 -12.81 -12.27
C GLN A 190 29.25 -12.97 -11.29
N GLU A 191 28.94 -11.95 -10.51
CA GLU A 191 27.81 -11.98 -9.57
C GLU A 191 26.47 -12.12 -10.30
N ILE A 192 26.33 -11.48 -11.48
CA ILE A 192 25.15 -11.64 -12.34
C ILE A 192 25.05 -13.07 -12.87
N GLU A 193 26.16 -13.67 -13.31
CA GLU A 193 26.20 -15.06 -13.79
C GLU A 193 25.85 -16.06 -12.67
N ASP A 194 26.44 -15.89 -11.48
CA ASP A 194 26.18 -16.74 -10.32
C ASP A 194 24.71 -16.63 -9.87
N ALA A 195 24.16 -15.41 -9.82
CA ALA A 195 22.75 -15.17 -9.49
C ALA A 195 21.81 -15.79 -10.52
N TYR A 196 22.15 -15.73 -11.81
CA TYR A 196 21.38 -16.37 -12.87
C TYR A 196 21.36 -17.90 -12.73
N GLU A 197 22.50 -18.53 -12.47
CA GLU A 197 22.59 -19.98 -12.28
C GLU A 197 21.80 -20.44 -11.05
N GLN A 198 21.90 -19.70 -9.95
CA GLN A 198 21.12 -19.96 -8.75
C GLN A 198 19.62 -19.84 -9.02
N LEU A 199 19.19 -18.72 -9.62
CA LEU A 199 17.79 -18.46 -9.93
C LEU A 199 17.22 -19.50 -10.90
N LEU A 200 18.01 -19.96 -11.86
CA LEU A 200 17.60 -21.03 -12.78
C LEU A 200 17.32 -22.33 -12.04
N SER A 201 18.19 -22.73 -11.11
CA SER A 201 17.97 -23.92 -10.30
C SER A 201 16.73 -23.79 -9.42
N GLU A 202 16.54 -22.63 -8.78
CA GLU A 202 15.40 -22.35 -7.92
C GLU A 202 14.08 -22.38 -8.72
N GLN A 203 14.02 -21.69 -9.87
CA GLN A 203 12.82 -21.64 -10.71
C GLN A 203 12.46 -22.98 -11.32
N GLN A 204 13.45 -23.80 -11.70
CA GLN A 204 13.17 -25.15 -12.20
C GLN A 204 12.47 -26.03 -11.15
N GLU A 205 12.89 -25.93 -9.89
CA GLU A 205 12.25 -26.64 -8.79
C GLU A 205 10.88 -26.03 -8.45
N GLU A 206 10.82 -24.71 -8.27
CA GLU A 206 9.60 -24.00 -7.87
C GLU A 206 8.48 -24.17 -8.91
N PHE A 207 8.75 -23.90 -10.18
CA PHE A 207 7.71 -23.95 -11.23
C PHE A 207 7.26 -25.37 -11.57
N SER A 208 8.05 -26.38 -11.21
CA SER A 208 7.63 -27.78 -11.32
C SER A 208 6.69 -28.20 -10.19
N ASN A 209 6.76 -27.53 -9.04
CA ASN A 209 5.99 -27.87 -7.84
C ASN A 209 4.74 -26.99 -7.67
N ASP A 210 4.75 -25.76 -8.19
CA ASP A 210 3.64 -24.81 -8.15
C ASP A 210 3.32 -24.30 -9.56
N SER A 211 2.15 -24.72 -10.08
CA SER A 211 1.68 -24.33 -11.42
C SER A 211 1.37 -22.85 -11.56
N MET A 212 1.21 -22.11 -10.46
CA MET A 212 0.95 -20.67 -10.49
C MET A 212 2.20 -19.82 -10.31
N ALA A 213 3.31 -20.39 -9.82
CA ALA A 213 4.51 -19.64 -9.45
C ALA A 213 5.16 -18.90 -10.63
N PHE A 214 5.13 -19.50 -11.83
CA PHE A 214 5.61 -18.84 -13.05
C PHE A 214 4.79 -17.58 -13.36
N GLU A 215 3.47 -17.69 -13.45
CA GLU A 215 2.59 -16.56 -13.74
C GLU A 215 2.72 -15.46 -12.68
N ALA A 216 2.77 -15.86 -11.40
CA ALA A 216 2.93 -14.92 -10.29
C ALA A 216 4.26 -14.15 -10.39
N SER A 217 5.36 -14.83 -10.74
CA SER A 217 6.67 -14.21 -10.92
C SER A 217 6.68 -13.21 -12.08
N MET A 218 6.09 -13.59 -13.21
CA MET A 218 5.98 -12.70 -14.38
C MET A 218 5.09 -11.48 -14.09
N LEU A 219 3.97 -11.66 -13.39
CA LEU A 219 3.07 -10.56 -13.01
C LEU A 219 3.67 -9.63 -11.95
N ALA A 220 4.49 -10.17 -11.05
CA ALA A 220 5.24 -9.39 -10.07
C ALA A 220 6.44 -8.64 -10.68
N GLY A 221 6.74 -8.84 -11.97
CA GLY A 221 7.89 -8.22 -12.63
C GLY A 221 9.24 -8.77 -12.17
N LYS A 222 9.26 -9.96 -11.55
CA LYS A 222 10.51 -10.61 -11.14
C LYS A 222 11.28 -11.13 -12.36
N PRO A 223 12.62 -11.17 -12.33
CA PRO A 223 13.38 -11.85 -13.37
C PRO A 223 12.97 -13.33 -13.47
N VAL A 224 12.64 -13.77 -14.68
CA VAL A 224 12.27 -15.16 -14.97
C VAL A 224 13.24 -15.69 -16.01
N VAL A 225 14.00 -16.72 -15.62
CA VAL A 225 15.07 -17.33 -16.42
C VAL A 225 14.70 -18.71 -16.94
N PHE A 226 13.59 -19.28 -16.46
CA PHE A 226 13.05 -20.56 -16.92
C PHE A 226 11.56 -20.45 -17.21
N VAL A 227 11.14 -20.96 -18.36
CA VAL A 227 9.73 -21.06 -18.75
C VAL A 227 9.33 -22.54 -18.74
N PRO A 228 8.41 -22.98 -17.87
CA PRO A 228 8.13 -24.40 -17.69
C PRO A 228 7.36 -25.03 -18.86
N GLU A 229 6.50 -24.26 -19.52
CA GLU A 229 5.69 -24.67 -20.67
C GLU A 229 5.47 -23.50 -21.63
N SER A 230 4.68 -23.66 -22.69
CA SER A 230 4.38 -22.55 -23.60
C SER A 230 3.32 -21.64 -22.98
N TYR A 231 3.58 -20.33 -22.94
CA TYR A 231 2.60 -19.33 -22.50
C TYR A 231 2.32 -18.31 -23.60
N ARG A 232 1.04 -17.97 -23.79
CA ARG A 232 0.66 -16.78 -24.56
C ARG A 232 0.83 -15.55 -23.68
N VAL A 233 1.50 -14.53 -24.20
CA VAL A 233 1.52 -13.19 -23.60
C VAL A 233 0.28 -12.48 -24.11
N ILE A 234 -0.65 -12.20 -23.20
CA ILE A 234 -1.91 -11.55 -23.48
C ILE A 234 -1.86 -10.12 -22.98
N GLN A 235 -2.09 -9.15 -23.86
CA GLN A 235 -2.38 -7.76 -23.49
C GLN A 235 -3.88 -7.59 -23.30
N GLU A 236 -4.26 -6.75 -22.34
CA GLU A 236 -5.65 -6.56 -21.94
C GLU A 236 -6.07 -5.11 -22.03
N LEU A 237 -7.05 -4.85 -22.91
CA LEU A 237 -7.73 -3.57 -22.96
C LEU A 237 -8.98 -3.65 -22.07
N TYR A 238 -8.92 -2.99 -20.93
CA TYR A 238 -10.05 -2.85 -20.01
C TYR A 238 -11.03 -1.79 -20.51
N LEU A 239 -12.31 -2.13 -20.50
CA LEU A 239 -13.41 -1.23 -20.76
C LEU A 239 -14.35 -1.36 -19.57
N GLN A 240 -14.24 -0.41 -18.64
CA GLN A 240 -14.91 -0.49 -17.35
C GLN A 240 -16.20 0.32 -17.35
N PHE A 241 -17.10 -0.02 -16.45
CA PHE A 241 -18.17 0.91 -16.10
C PHE A 241 -17.58 2.19 -15.48
N ASP A 242 -18.38 3.24 -15.49
CA ASP A 242 -18.07 4.44 -14.75
C ASP A 242 -17.81 4.11 -13.26
N SER A 243 -16.87 4.81 -12.63
CA SER A 243 -16.52 4.57 -11.23
C SER A 243 -17.69 4.77 -10.28
N GLU A 244 -18.54 5.77 -10.54
CA GLU A 244 -19.73 6.04 -9.72
C GLU A 244 -20.75 4.89 -9.85
N VAL A 245 -20.94 4.41 -11.07
CA VAL A 245 -21.81 3.25 -11.36
C VAL A 245 -21.26 1.98 -10.70
N THR A 246 -19.95 1.77 -10.76
CA THR A 246 -19.29 0.62 -10.12
C THR A 246 -19.47 0.65 -8.60
N GLN A 247 -19.33 1.82 -7.97
CA GLN A 247 -19.57 2.00 -6.54
C GLN A 247 -21.03 1.71 -6.17
N LEU A 248 -21.98 2.29 -6.91
CA LEU A 248 -23.41 2.02 -6.72
C LEU A 248 -23.72 0.53 -6.82
N LEU A 249 -23.21 -0.16 -7.84
CA LEU A 249 -23.41 -1.60 -8.02
C LEU A 249 -22.82 -2.42 -6.86
N ARG A 250 -21.69 -2.02 -6.28
CA ARG A 250 -21.12 -2.70 -5.09
C ARG A 250 -22.00 -2.51 -3.86
N GLU A 251 -22.51 -1.30 -3.65
CA GLU A 251 -23.43 -1.00 -2.56
C GLU A 251 -24.73 -1.80 -2.72
N MET A 252 -25.33 -1.78 -3.91
CA MET A 252 -26.54 -2.57 -4.21
C MET A 252 -26.33 -4.05 -3.96
N LYS A 253 -25.20 -4.63 -4.41
CA LYS A 253 -24.87 -6.04 -4.17
C LYS A 253 -24.77 -6.39 -2.68
N SER A 254 -24.38 -5.44 -1.83
CA SER A 254 -24.29 -5.66 -0.37
C SER A 254 -25.66 -5.71 0.32
N TYR A 255 -26.66 -5.04 -0.26
CA TYR A 255 -28.06 -5.03 0.20
C TYR A 255 -28.95 -5.96 -0.61
N ASP A 256 -28.35 -6.76 -1.50
CA ASP A 256 -29.06 -7.67 -2.35
C ASP A 256 -29.70 -8.78 -1.51
N THR A 257 -30.99 -8.96 -1.71
CA THR A 257 -31.81 -9.96 -1.01
C THR A 257 -32.52 -10.77 -2.08
N ASP A 258 -32.85 -12.04 -1.78
CA ASP A 258 -33.53 -12.97 -2.71
C ASP A 258 -34.86 -12.45 -3.31
N GLU A 259 -35.33 -11.24 -2.97
CA GLU A 259 -36.58 -10.62 -3.41
C GLU A 259 -36.43 -9.40 -4.36
N SER A 260 -35.21 -8.99 -4.74
CA SER A 260 -34.99 -7.82 -5.62
C SER A 260 -33.97 -8.06 -6.74
N ASP A 261 -34.43 -8.16 -7.99
CA ASP A 261 -33.56 -8.27 -9.20
C ASP A 261 -32.92 -6.93 -9.64
N SER A 262 -33.02 -5.87 -8.82
CA SER A 262 -32.59 -4.51 -9.22
C SER A 262 -31.08 -4.38 -9.45
N TYR A 263 -30.27 -5.16 -8.74
CA TYR A 263 -28.83 -5.24 -8.97
C TYR A 263 -28.53 -5.84 -10.35
N GLU A 264 -29.10 -7.01 -10.64
CA GLU A 264 -28.94 -7.71 -11.92
C GLU A 264 -29.44 -6.88 -13.10
N GLU A 265 -30.60 -6.23 -12.98
CA GLU A 265 -31.17 -5.39 -14.03
C GLU A 265 -30.25 -4.21 -14.38
N ILE A 266 -29.75 -3.48 -13.38
CA ILE A 266 -28.84 -2.36 -13.62
C ILE A 266 -27.50 -2.87 -14.17
N LEU A 267 -26.99 -3.98 -13.62
CA LEU A 267 -25.76 -4.60 -14.09
C LEU A 267 -25.87 -4.97 -15.59
N GLU A 268 -26.96 -5.60 -16.00
CA GLU A 268 -27.23 -5.97 -17.39
C GLU A 268 -27.32 -4.73 -18.30
N LEU A 269 -28.02 -3.69 -17.88
CA LEU A 269 -28.13 -2.43 -18.63
C LEU A 269 -26.77 -1.75 -18.85
N GLU A 270 -25.90 -1.73 -17.84
CA GLU A 270 -24.56 -1.14 -17.96
C GLU A 270 -23.66 -1.98 -18.88
N TYR A 271 -23.79 -3.31 -18.85
CA TYR A 271 -23.16 -4.18 -19.84
C TYR A 271 -23.63 -3.88 -21.27
N GLU A 272 -24.94 -3.73 -21.50
CA GLU A 272 -25.49 -3.42 -22.82
C GLU A 272 -25.00 -2.06 -23.34
N LYS A 273 -25.03 -1.04 -22.48
CA LYS A 273 -24.57 0.31 -22.79
C LYS A 273 -23.08 0.33 -23.16
N LEU A 274 -22.25 -0.32 -22.35
CA LEU A 274 -20.82 -0.43 -22.61
C LEU A 274 -20.53 -1.18 -23.92
N GLN A 275 -21.29 -2.24 -24.21
CA GLN A 275 -21.14 -3.02 -25.44
C GLN A 275 -21.51 -2.19 -26.69
N GLN A 276 -22.57 -1.38 -26.61
CA GLN A 276 -23.01 -0.51 -27.71
C GLN A 276 -22.16 0.76 -27.86
N GLY A 277 -21.50 1.18 -26.78
CA GLY A 277 -20.61 2.33 -26.71
C GLY A 277 -19.15 1.95 -26.88
N ASP A 278 -18.41 1.97 -25.77
CA ASP A 278 -16.94 1.98 -25.77
C ASP A 278 -16.34 0.70 -26.36
N VAL A 279 -16.98 -0.46 -26.17
CA VAL A 279 -16.53 -1.71 -26.84
C VAL A 279 -16.62 -1.58 -28.36
N ALA A 280 -17.76 -1.14 -28.88
CA ALA A 280 -17.94 -0.96 -30.32
C ALA A 280 -16.98 0.10 -30.89
N GLN A 281 -16.70 1.16 -30.12
CA GLN A 281 -15.72 2.18 -30.51
C GLN A 281 -14.30 1.63 -30.52
N ALA A 282 -13.87 0.92 -29.48
CA ALA A 282 -12.55 0.29 -29.39
C ALA A 282 -12.33 -0.72 -30.53
N GLN A 283 -13.31 -1.59 -30.80
CA GLN A 283 -13.25 -2.53 -31.92
C GLN A 283 -13.15 -1.82 -33.28
N LYS A 284 -13.86 -0.71 -33.47
CA LYS A 284 -13.78 0.10 -34.69
C LYS A 284 -12.41 0.77 -34.84
N ARG A 285 -11.85 1.31 -33.75
CA ARG A 285 -10.50 1.90 -33.70
C ARG A 285 -9.44 0.86 -34.11
N LEU A 286 -9.48 -0.31 -33.47
CA LEU A 286 -8.62 -1.46 -33.83
C LEU A 286 -8.79 -1.88 -35.29
N ALA A 287 -10.03 -1.98 -35.79
CA ALA A 287 -10.29 -2.32 -37.19
C ALA A 287 -9.77 -1.28 -38.19
N ASN A 288 -9.60 -0.02 -37.77
CA ASN A 288 -8.98 1.04 -38.57
C ASN A 288 -7.44 1.05 -38.47
N GLY A 289 -6.84 0.11 -37.74
CA GLY A 289 -5.40 -0.04 -37.61
C GLY A 289 -4.77 0.78 -36.49
N GLU A 290 -5.56 1.23 -35.51
CA GLU A 290 -5.00 1.79 -34.29
C GLU A 290 -4.29 0.72 -33.46
N ASP A 291 -3.19 1.11 -32.82
CA ASP A 291 -2.35 0.20 -32.06
C ASP A 291 -3.04 -0.25 -30.76
N PHE A 292 -2.97 -1.55 -30.48
CA PHE A 292 -3.62 -2.11 -29.29
C PHE A 292 -2.98 -1.59 -28.00
N ALA A 293 -1.66 -1.45 -27.96
CA ALA A 293 -0.96 -0.98 -26.76
C ALA A 293 -1.29 0.49 -26.46
N GLN A 294 -1.50 1.32 -27.48
CA GLN A 294 -2.00 2.68 -27.30
C GLN A 294 -3.39 2.69 -26.64
N LEU A 295 -4.34 1.90 -27.15
CA LEU A 295 -5.68 1.82 -26.56
C LEU A 295 -5.65 1.25 -25.13
N MET A 296 -4.83 0.23 -24.91
CA MET A 296 -4.61 -0.36 -23.60
C MET A 296 -4.12 0.67 -22.58
N GLU A 297 -3.16 1.51 -22.94
CA GLU A 297 -2.63 2.56 -22.05
C GLU A 297 -3.66 3.68 -21.81
N GLU A 298 -4.38 4.12 -22.85
CA GLU A 298 -5.46 5.11 -22.72
C GLU A 298 -6.56 4.70 -21.74
N ASN A 299 -6.80 3.39 -21.61
CA ASN A 299 -7.89 2.83 -20.78
C ASN A 299 -7.36 2.04 -19.57
N LYS A 300 -6.09 2.21 -19.22
CA LYS A 300 -5.46 1.44 -18.14
C LYS A 300 -6.09 1.76 -16.79
N PRO A 301 -6.60 0.76 -16.05
CA PRO A 301 -7.21 1.00 -14.75
C PRO A 301 -6.14 1.13 -13.66
N GLY A 302 -5.86 2.37 -13.26
CA GLY A 302 -4.89 2.66 -12.20
C GLY A 302 -3.49 2.11 -12.51
N SER A 303 -2.81 1.58 -11.50
CA SER A 303 -1.43 1.07 -11.60
C SER A 303 -1.31 -0.42 -11.91
N GLY A 304 -2.43 -1.12 -12.14
CA GLY A 304 -2.42 -2.58 -12.39
C GLY A 304 -1.68 -3.00 -13.67
N SER A 305 -1.18 -4.24 -13.69
CA SER A 305 -0.64 -4.84 -14.92
C SER A 305 -1.77 -5.06 -15.94
N THR A 306 -1.52 -4.70 -17.19
CA THR A 306 -2.41 -4.97 -18.33
C THR A 306 -1.95 -6.17 -19.15
N TYR A 307 -1.09 -7.01 -18.56
CA TYR A 307 -0.57 -8.23 -19.16
C TYR A 307 -0.98 -9.45 -18.34
N ASN A 308 -1.30 -10.54 -19.03
CA ASN A 308 -1.46 -11.86 -18.46
C ASN A 308 -0.68 -12.91 -19.28
N TYR A 309 -0.38 -14.02 -18.63
CA TYR A 309 0.37 -15.14 -19.21
C TYR A 309 -0.51 -16.38 -19.12
N VAL A 310 -0.85 -16.94 -20.28
CA VAL A 310 -1.85 -18.03 -20.36
C VAL A 310 -1.23 -19.25 -21.01
N GLY A 311 -1.04 -20.31 -20.23
CA GLY A 311 -0.53 -21.62 -20.62
C GLY A 311 -1.57 -22.72 -20.44
N GLU A 312 -1.22 -23.97 -20.74
CA GLU A 312 -2.11 -25.12 -20.59
C GLU A 312 -2.47 -25.35 -19.11
N GLY A 313 -1.54 -25.06 -18.20
CA GLY A 313 -1.69 -25.22 -16.75
C GLY A 313 -2.30 -24.04 -16.01
N THR A 314 -2.75 -22.98 -16.70
CA THR A 314 -3.27 -21.77 -16.04
C THR A 314 -4.57 -22.05 -15.28
N THR A 315 -4.53 -21.85 -13.95
CA THR A 315 -5.69 -22.05 -13.05
C THR A 315 -6.16 -20.79 -12.34
N ARG A 316 -5.39 -19.70 -12.40
CA ARG A 316 -5.66 -18.45 -11.68
C ARG A 316 -6.79 -17.63 -12.31
N LEU A 317 -7.02 -17.81 -13.61
CA LEU A 317 -7.99 -17.03 -14.39
C LEU A 317 -9.35 -17.71 -14.40
N SER A 318 -10.41 -16.93 -14.61
CA SER A 318 -11.74 -17.50 -14.80
C SER A 318 -11.79 -18.36 -16.06
N GLU A 319 -12.63 -19.39 -16.07
CA GLU A 319 -12.79 -20.28 -17.23
C GLU A 319 -13.13 -19.50 -18.51
N ASN A 320 -14.03 -18.51 -18.39
CA ASN A 320 -14.42 -17.66 -19.53
C ASN A 320 -13.22 -16.88 -20.11
N TYR A 321 -12.41 -16.29 -19.22
CA TYR A 321 -11.21 -15.56 -19.63
C TYR A 321 -10.21 -16.52 -20.30
N TYR A 322 -9.91 -17.65 -19.66
CA TYR A 322 -8.96 -18.64 -20.17
C TYR A 322 -9.34 -19.10 -21.58
N GLN A 323 -10.61 -19.50 -21.77
CA GLN A 323 -11.11 -19.95 -23.07
C GLN A 323 -11.03 -18.84 -24.12
N ALA A 324 -11.36 -17.59 -23.75
CA ALA A 324 -11.26 -16.47 -24.67
C ALA A 324 -9.80 -16.24 -25.14
N ALA A 325 -8.84 -16.20 -24.21
CA ALA A 325 -7.42 -16.05 -24.50
C ALA A 325 -6.88 -17.18 -25.39
N MET A 326 -7.28 -18.43 -25.12
CA MET A 326 -6.85 -19.60 -25.91
C MET A 326 -7.55 -19.71 -27.27
N SER A 327 -8.73 -19.08 -27.43
CA SER A 327 -9.47 -19.07 -28.69
C SER A 327 -8.96 -18.07 -29.73
N ILE A 328 -8.08 -17.14 -29.35
CA ILE A 328 -7.45 -16.21 -30.30
C ILE A 328 -6.67 -17.05 -31.33
N PRO A 329 -7.00 -16.95 -32.63
CA PRO A 329 -6.57 -17.96 -33.60
C PRO A 329 -5.10 -17.80 -34.01
N GLU A 330 -4.58 -16.58 -34.04
CA GLU A 330 -3.23 -16.27 -34.49
C GLU A 330 -2.57 -15.20 -33.61
N LEU A 331 -1.24 -15.25 -33.54
CA LEU A 331 -0.43 -14.21 -32.93
C LEU A 331 -0.72 -12.86 -33.59
N GLY A 332 -0.85 -11.81 -32.78
CA GLY A 332 -1.17 -10.47 -33.26
C GLY A 332 -2.66 -10.24 -33.56
N GLN A 333 -3.55 -11.09 -33.06
CA GLN A 333 -5.00 -10.90 -33.16
C GLN A 333 -5.66 -10.62 -31.80
N VAL A 334 -6.84 -10.02 -31.87
CA VAL A 334 -7.69 -9.67 -30.72
C VAL A 334 -8.86 -10.66 -30.63
N THR A 335 -9.41 -10.89 -29.44
CA THR A 335 -10.66 -11.64 -29.27
C THR A 335 -11.78 -11.10 -30.16
N SER A 336 -12.52 -12.02 -30.79
CA SER A 336 -13.63 -11.67 -31.67
C SER A 336 -14.86 -11.14 -30.93
N GLN A 337 -14.96 -11.44 -29.63
CA GLN A 337 -15.98 -10.93 -28.72
C GLN A 337 -15.30 -10.39 -27.46
N PRO A 338 -15.87 -9.35 -26.82
CA PRO A 338 -15.41 -8.89 -25.52
C PRO A 338 -15.60 -9.98 -24.46
N VAL A 339 -14.64 -10.10 -23.55
CA VAL A 339 -14.67 -11.01 -22.41
C VAL A 339 -15.35 -10.29 -21.25
N LYS A 340 -16.45 -10.85 -20.74
CA LYS A 340 -17.17 -10.29 -19.59
C LYS A 340 -16.32 -10.43 -18.32
N MET A 341 -16.09 -9.30 -17.65
CA MET A 341 -15.44 -9.19 -16.34
C MET A 341 -16.50 -8.91 -15.26
N ASP A 342 -16.12 -8.53 -14.03
CA ASP A 342 -17.10 -8.24 -12.97
C ASP A 342 -17.84 -6.91 -13.17
N TYR A 343 -17.14 -5.87 -13.64
CA TYR A 343 -17.67 -4.51 -13.84
C TYR A 343 -17.26 -3.92 -15.19
N GLY A 344 -17.40 -4.72 -16.25
CA GLY A 344 -17.09 -4.29 -17.62
C GLY A 344 -16.56 -5.42 -18.50
N TYR A 345 -15.91 -5.02 -19.59
CA TYR A 345 -15.37 -5.95 -20.58
C TYR A 345 -13.86 -5.85 -20.69
N ALA A 346 -13.24 -6.92 -21.17
CA ALA A 346 -11.88 -6.90 -21.67
C ALA A 346 -11.84 -7.33 -23.15
N LEU A 347 -11.03 -6.65 -23.95
CA LEU A 347 -10.56 -7.19 -25.22
C LEU A 347 -9.16 -7.76 -24.99
N LEU A 348 -8.89 -8.97 -25.47
CA LEU A 348 -7.62 -9.65 -25.24
C LEU A 348 -6.85 -9.72 -26.56
N TYR A 349 -5.57 -9.35 -26.53
CA TYR A 349 -4.67 -9.39 -27.68
C TYR A 349 -3.54 -10.38 -27.43
N TRP A 350 -3.35 -11.33 -28.34
CA TRP A 350 -2.21 -12.25 -28.27
C TRP A 350 -0.96 -11.54 -28.79
N ALA A 351 -0.18 -10.98 -27.87
CA ALA A 351 0.96 -10.13 -28.18
C ALA A 351 2.23 -10.90 -28.52
N ASP A 352 2.50 -11.98 -27.78
CA ASP A 352 3.70 -12.80 -27.96
C ASP A 352 3.50 -14.23 -27.44
N THR A 353 4.47 -15.10 -27.65
CA THR A 353 4.52 -16.46 -27.08
C THR A 353 5.86 -16.72 -26.42
N LEU A 354 5.83 -17.09 -25.15
CA LEU A 354 7.00 -17.56 -24.44
C LEU A 354 7.19 -19.04 -24.74
N ALA A 355 8.33 -19.38 -25.34
CA ALA A 355 8.72 -20.75 -25.58
C ALA A 355 9.22 -21.40 -24.28
N PRO A 356 8.93 -22.70 -24.06
CA PRO A 356 9.44 -23.41 -22.90
C PRO A 356 10.97 -23.55 -22.95
N GLY A 357 11.58 -23.55 -21.77
CA GLY A 357 13.01 -23.77 -21.58
C GLY A 357 13.73 -22.61 -20.91
N VAL A 358 15.05 -22.68 -20.96
CA VAL A 358 15.95 -21.71 -20.35
C VAL A 358 15.99 -20.44 -21.21
N ARG A 359 15.75 -19.30 -20.58
CA ARG A 359 15.90 -17.98 -21.21
C ARG A 359 17.36 -17.53 -21.13
N PRO A 360 17.99 -17.12 -22.23
CA PRO A 360 19.37 -16.63 -22.24
C PRO A 360 19.60 -15.51 -21.21
N LEU A 361 20.79 -15.49 -20.58
CA LEU A 361 21.17 -14.43 -19.64
C LEU A 361 21.03 -13.03 -20.27
N GLU A 362 21.41 -12.88 -21.54
CA GLU A 362 21.30 -11.60 -22.28
C GLU A 362 19.88 -11.01 -22.30
N ASP A 363 18.83 -11.85 -22.25
CA ASP A 363 17.43 -11.40 -22.26
C ASP A 363 16.94 -10.92 -20.90
N VAL A 364 17.66 -11.25 -19.82
CA VAL A 364 17.26 -11.02 -18.42
C VAL A 364 18.32 -10.26 -17.61
N GLN A 365 19.47 -9.98 -18.21
CA GLN A 365 20.64 -9.41 -17.54
C GLN A 365 20.34 -8.05 -16.91
N GLU A 366 19.65 -7.14 -17.62
CA GLU A 366 19.33 -5.81 -17.09
C GLU A 366 18.42 -5.90 -15.86
N ALA A 367 17.42 -6.80 -15.89
CA ALA A 367 16.51 -7.01 -14.77
C ALA A 367 17.25 -7.61 -13.56
N LEU A 368 18.17 -8.56 -13.79
CA LEU A 368 19.01 -9.14 -12.74
C LEU A 368 20.00 -8.11 -12.18
N GLU A 369 20.67 -7.31 -13.02
CA GLU A 369 21.57 -6.24 -12.58
C GLU A 369 20.81 -5.25 -11.69
N SER A 370 19.62 -4.81 -12.12
CA SER A 370 18.79 -3.90 -11.34
C SER A 370 18.38 -4.49 -10.00
N GLN A 371 17.95 -5.76 -9.97
CA GLN A 371 17.54 -6.42 -8.74
C GLN A 371 18.70 -6.60 -7.75
N LEU A 372 19.87 -7.03 -8.25
CA LEU A 372 21.07 -7.21 -7.43
C LEU A 372 21.57 -5.86 -6.89
N TYR A 373 21.57 -4.82 -7.72
CA TYR A 373 21.98 -3.50 -7.30
C TYR A 373 21.03 -2.90 -6.25
N GLU A 374 19.71 -3.06 -6.42
CA GLU A 374 18.72 -2.64 -5.41
C GLU A 374 18.90 -3.41 -4.09
N ALA A 375 19.17 -4.71 -4.16
CA ALA A 375 19.46 -5.52 -2.97
C ALA A 375 20.71 -5.02 -2.23
N GLU A 376 21.79 -4.73 -2.96
CA GLU A 376 23.02 -4.17 -2.39
C GLU A 376 22.78 -2.79 -1.76
N GLN A 377 22.04 -1.91 -2.42
CA GLN A 377 21.66 -0.61 -1.87
C GLN A 377 20.88 -0.73 -0.55
N ASN A 378 19.92 -1.67 -0.49
CA ASN A 378 19.14 -1.91 0.71
C ASN A 378 19.97 -2.51 1.85
N GLU A 379 20.88 -3.45 1.56
CA GLU A 379 21.77 -4.02 2.57
C GLU A 379 22.78 -2.97 3.07
N LEU A 380 23.38 -2.17 2.18
CA LEU A 380 24.28 -1.08 2.56
C LEU A 380 23.60 -0.06 3.49
N TRP A 381 22.34 0.29 3.21
CA TRP A 381 21.56 1.17 4.06
C TRP A 381 21.31 0.57 5.45
N LYS A 382 20.99 -0.72 5.51
CA LYS A 382 20.77 -1.47 6.76
C LYS A 382 22.04 -1.61 7.58
N GLU A 383 23.15 -2.02 6.97
CA GLU A 383 24.46 -2.13 7.61
C GLU A 383 24.96 -0.77 8.12
N THR A 384 24.73 0.29 7.35
CA THR A 384 25.12 1.64 7.76
C THR A 384 24.35 2.11 8.99
N GLN A 385 23.04 1.86 9.06
CA GLN A 385 22.24 2.14 10.26
C GLN A 385 22.73 1.34 11.47
N ALA A 386 22.97 0.03 11.29
CA ALA A 386 23.50 -0.82 12.36
C ALA A 386 24.85 -0.31 12.88
N ARG A 387 25.75 0.08 11.98
CA ARG A 387 27.03 0.71 12.34
C ARG A 387 26.85 2.03 13.09
N TRP A 388 25.99 2.93 12.61
CA TRP A 388 25.73 4.19 13.33
C TRP A 388 25.12 3.96 14.71
N ARG A 389 24.33 2.90 14.88
CA ARG A 389 23.78 2.50 16.17
C ARG A 389 24.85 2.02 17.15
N GLU A 390 25.89 1.33 16.67
CA GLU A 390 27.05 0.91 17.47
C GLU A 390 28.00 2.07 17.79
N GLU A 391 28.19 3.00 16.85
CA GLU A 391 29.08 4.15 17.01
C GLU A 391 28.51 5.25 17.91
N THR A 392 27.17 5.35 18.00
CA THR A 392 26.49 6.39 18.77
C THR A 392 26.33 5.97 20.23
N GLU A 393 26.69 6.87 21.16
CA GLU A 393 26.43 6.67 22.58
C GLU A 393 24.92 6.70 22.85
N VAL A 394 24.37 5.57 23.28
CA VAL A 394 22.95 5.43 23.63
C VAL A 394 22.81 4.92 25.07
N VAL A 395 22.07 5.66 25.88
CA VAL A 395 21.71 5.27 27.26
C VAL A 395 20.21 5.06 27.33
N ILE A 396 19.78 3.84 27.67
CA ILE A 396 18.36 3.49 27.83
C ILE A 396 18.02 3.46 29.32
N PHE A 397 16.90 4.09 29.68
CA PHE A 397 16.35 4.09 31.04
C PHE A 397 15.13 3.18 31.10
N GLU A 398 15.35 1.86 31.01
CA GLU A 398 14.31 0.82 30.93
C GLU A 398 13.29 0.90 32.08
N ASP A 399 13.74 1.19 33.30
CA ASP A 399 12.89 1.38 34.49
C ASP A 399 11.83 2.49 34.33
N ARG A 400 11.98 3.38 33.34
CA ARG A 400 11.07 4.51 33.07
C ARG A 400 10.01 4.19 32.00
N LEU A 401 10.08 3.00 31.39
CA LEU A 401 9.11 2.56 30.38
C LEU A 401 7.79 2.10 30.98
N GLY A 402 7.81 1.59 32.23
CA GLY A 402 6.59 1.27 32.98
C GLY A 402 5.99 -0.11 32.71
N TYR A 403 6.73 -1.03 32.08
CA TYR A 403 6.28 -2.41 31.78
C TYR A 403 7.23 -3.47 32.32
#